data_AF-A0A9P7YVZ3-F1
#
_entry.id   AF-A0A9P7YVZ3-F1
#
_cell.length_a   1.000
_cell.length_b   1.000
_cell.length_c   1.000
_cell.angle_alpha   90.00
_cell.angle_beta   90.00
_cell.angle_gamma   90.00
#
_symmetry.space_group_name_H-M   'P 1'
#
loop_
_entity.id
_entity.type
_entity.pdbx_description
1 polymer ?
#
loop_
_entity_poly.entity_id
_entity_poly.type
_entity_poly.pdbx_seq_one_letter_code
_entity_poly.pdbx_strand_id
1 'polypeptide(L)'
;MVRKYRRSVPQLSVDELANYEEELRQTQHFPRVVQPTSKKYKRMLQLWRDSYEWRHKDPRLCLQKFESPPDAGILKAFLKWIFDGSIGQIDEHVSYKSLKNMWYSFQSAYTRITYNEIPPAVGDDVLHVRFRYEKGKRASDTLEDGSHRYKIIPFYEDTTRRGRCPIAHFLGLAFADDIFEGIENETDLRHLHAPATNTSKALGFHIKPAKENLLVFLKCLSNGSISDTQAMTYRDLARQLAALGYRAVFRDQLRTYNIRRGTANAAGGDVSISSNQY
;
A
#
# COMPACT_ATOMS: atom_id res chain seq x y z
N MET A 1 -6.02 -59.94 25.15
CA MET A 1 -6.32 -58.58 25.65
C MET A 1 -5.02 -57.84 25.94
N VAL A 2 -4.63 -56.87 25.11
CA VAL A 2 -3.42 -56.07 25.34
C VAL A 2 -3.80 -54.87 26.22
N ARG A 3 -3.37 -54.87 27.49
CA ARG A 3 -3.51 -53.71 28.38
C ARG A 3 -2.64 -52.57 27.85
N LYS A 4 -3.25 -51.49 27.36
CA LYS A 4 -2.57 -50.24 27.05
C LYS A 4 -2.06 -49.62 28.36
N TYR A 5 -0.76 -49.68 28.61
CA TYR A 5 -0.13 -48.90 29.67
C TYR A 5 -0.33 -47.41 29.38
N ARG A 6 -1.01 -46.68 30.27
CA ARG A 6 -0.95 -45.21 30.27
C ARG A 6 0.50 -44.84 30.56
N ARG A 7 1.14 -44.08 29.66
CA ARG A 7 2.45 -43.47 29.94
C ARG A 7 2.33 -42.70 31.25
N SER A 8 3.24 -42.95 32.18
CA SER A 8 3.34 -42.17 33.41
C SER A 8 3.53 -40.70 33.03
N VAL A 9 2.66 -39.84 33.54
CA VAL A 9 2.81 -38.39 33.39
C VAL A 9 4.01 -37.98 34.25
N PRO A 10 4.98 -37.20 33.72
CA PRO A 10 6.07 -36.68 34.54
C PRO A 10 5.48 -35.91 35.74
N GLN A 11 5.95 -36.21 36.95
CA GLN A 11 5.61 -35.41 38.12
C GLN A 11 6.39 -34.10 38.06
N LEU A 12 5.74 -33.05 37.55
CA LEU A 12 6.25 -31.68 37.61
C LEU A 12 6.12 -31.20 39.07
N SER A 13 7.16 -30.53 39.57
CA SER A 13 7.10 -29.81 40.84
C SER A 13 6.07 -28.68 40.80
N VAL A 14 5.67 -28.17 41.97
CA VAL A 14 4.69 -27.07 42.08
C VAL A 14 5.17 -25.82 41.32
N ASP A 15 6.46 -25.53 41.36
CA ASP A 15 7.07 -24.39 40.66
C ASP A 15 7.11 -24.61 39.13
N GLU A 16 7.38 -25.85 38.68
CA GLU A 16 7.31 -26.21 37.27
C GLU A 16 5.87 -26.18 36.73
N LEU A 17 4.89 -26.56 37.56
CA LEU A 17 3.46 -26.46 37.24
C LEU A 17 3.01 -25.01 37.15
N ALA A 18 3.42 -24.15 38.08
CA ALA A 18 3.11 -22.72 38.03
C ALA A 18 3.73 -22.04 36.79
N ASN A 19 4.98 -22.36 36.47
CA ASN A 19 5.64 -21.87 35.24
C ASN A 19 4.95 -22.40 33.98
N TYR A 20 4.52 -23.67 33.97
CA TYR A 20 3.81 -24.26 32.85
C TYR A 20 2.40 -23.67 32.67
N GLU A 21 1.68 -23.39 33.76
CA GLU A 21 0.39 -22.72 33.72
C GLU A 21 0.52 -21.26 33.25
N GLU A 22 1.56 -20.55 33.69
CA GLU A 22 1.83 -19.18 33.25
C GLU A 22 2.25 -19.15 31.76
N GLU A 23 3.07 -20.11 31.33
CA GLU A 23 3.42 -20.28 29.91
C GLU A 23 2.18 -20.60 29.07
N LEU A 24 1.27 -21.47 29.55
CA LEU A 24 0.00 -21.76 28.88
C LEU A 24 -0.93 -20.55 28.81
N ARG A 25 -1.02 -19.75 29.87
CA ARG A 25 -1.82 -18.51 29.90
C ARG A 25 -1.32 -17.47 28.90
N GLN A 26 -0.01 -17.43 28.66
CA GLN A 26 0.63 -16.51 27.72
C GLN A 26 0.69 -17.04 26.28
N THR A 27 0.38 -18.32 26.04
CA THR A 27 0.52 -18.96 24.72
C THR A 27 -0.73 -18.78 23.88
N GLN A 28 -0.63 -18.03 22.79
CA GLN A 28 -1.69 -17.98 21.79
C GLN A 28 -1.69 -19.26 20.94
N HIS A 29 -2.78 -20.02 20.99
CA HIS A 29 -2.92 -21.26 20.22
C HIS A 29 -3.35 -20.96 18.77
N PHE A 30 -2.46 -21.26 17.82
CA PHE A 30 -2.79 -21.21 16.41
C PHE A 30 -3.09 -22.61 15.83
N PRO A 31 -4.03 -22.73 14.88
CA PRO A 31 -4.34 -24.01 14.26
C PRO A 31 -3.10 -24.57 13.54
N ARG A 32 -2.93 -25.90 13.62
CA ARG A 32 -1.83 -26.61 12.94
C ARG A 32 -1.92 -26.37 11.44
N VAL A 33 -0.80 -25.99 10.84
CA VAL A 33 -0.68 -25.83 9.39
C VAL A 33 -0.14 -27.11 8.74
N VAL A 34 -0.56 -27.36 7.51
CA VAL A 34 -0.05 -28.48 6.71
C VAL A 34 1.45 -28.33 6.43
N GLN A 35 2.14 -29.46 6.23
CA GLN A 35 3.61 -29.49 6.05
C GLN A 35 4.14 -28.52 4.97
N PRO A 36 3.53 -28.39 3.78
CA PRO A 36 3.98 -27.42 2.78
C PRO A 36 3.97 -25.97 3.29
N THR A 37 2.93 -25.58 4.01
CA THR A 37 2.79 -24.25 4.62
C THR A 37 3.80 -24.06 5.75
N SER A 38 4.01 -25.08 6.58
CA SER A 38 5.05 -25.05 7.63
C SER A 38 6.44 -24.82 7.05
N LYS A 39 6.81 -25.53 5.97
CA LYS A 39 8.08 -25.34 5.26
C LYS A 39 8.21 -23.92 4.71
N LYS A 40 7.12 -23.38 4.14
CA LYS A 40 7.08 -22.00 3.63
C LYS A 40 7.27 -20.97 4.74
N TYR A 41 6.62 -21.14 5.88
CA TYR A 41 6.78 -20.27 7.05
C TYR A 41 8.21 -20.29 7.57
N LYS A 42 8.80 -21.47 7.75
CA LYS A 42 10.21 -21.60 8.16
C LYS A 42 11.14 -20.86 7.22
N ARG A 43 10.95 -20.99 5.90
CA ARG A 43 11.71 -20.25 4.89
C ARG A 43 11.56 -18.74 5.04
N MET A 44 10.34 -18.23 5.21
CA MET A 44 10.11 -16.78 5.34
C MET A 44 10.72 -16.21 6.62
N LEU A 45 10.63 -16.93 7.74
CA LEU A 45 11.25 -16.53 9.00
C LEU A 45 12.78 -16.56 8.90
N GLN A 46 13.35 -17.52 8.16
CA GLN A 46 14.78 -17.55 7.90
C GLN A 46 15.22 -16.34 7.08
N LEU A 47 14.55 -16.06 5.96
CA LEU A 47 14.83 -14.88 5.12
C LEU A 47 14.73 -13.58 5.93
N TRP A 48 13.77 -13.50 6.86
CA TRP A 48 13.66 -12.36 7.76
C TRP A 48 14.89 -12.22 8.66
N ARG A 49 15.32 -13.30 9.32
CA ARG A 49 16.54 -13.32 10.15
C ARG A 49 17.77 -12.92 9.35
N ASP A 50 17.94 -13.48 8.16
CA ASP A 50 19.08 -13.18 7.28
C ASP A 50 19.08 -11.69 6.91
N SER A 51 17.92 -11.12 6.58
CA SER A 51 17.77 -9.69 6.27
C SER A 51 18.01 -8.79 7.50
N TYR A 52 17.67 -9.28 8.69
CA TYR A 52 17.83 -8.57 9.95
C TYR A 52 19.30 -8.58 10.40
N GLU A 53 19.98 -9.72 10.27
CA GLU A 53 21.42 -9.86 10.50
C GLU A 53 22.23 -8.94 9.58
N TRP A 54 21.87 -8.89 8.29
CA TRP A 54 22.48 -7.98 7.33
C TRP A 54 22.34 -6.50 7.74
N ARG A 55 21.26 -6.13 8.44
CA ARG A 55 20.95 -4.74 8.83
C ARG A 55 21.46 -4.34 10.22
N HIS A 56 21.29 -5.22 11.21
CA HIS A 56 21.47 -4.92 12.63
C HIS A 56 22.60 -5.70 13.29
N LYS A 57 23.26 -6.62 12.56
CA LYS A 57 24.39 -7.46 13.01
C LYS A 57 24.12 -8.43 14.17
N ASP A 58 22.95 -8.37 14.83
CA ASP A 58 22.51 -9.38 15.81
C ASP A 58 21.14 -9.97 15.42
N PRO A 59 21.09 -11.22 14.90
CA PRO A 59 19.84 -11.88 14.52
C PRO A 59 18.98 -12.30 15.74
N ARG A 60 19.53 -12.28 16.96
CA ARG A 60 18.80 -12.71 18.17
C ARG A 60 17.73 -11.71 18.61
N LEU A 61 17.79 -10.47 18.11
CA LEU A 61 16.86 -9.41 18.49
C LEU A 61 15.54 -9.40 17.70
N CYS A 62 15.35 -10.32 16.74
CA CYS A 62 14.14 -10.39 15.93
C CYS A 62 13.31 -11.65 16.21
N LEU A 63 12.00 -11.59 15.92
CA LEU A 63 11.03 -12.67 16.13
C LEU A 63 10.84 -13.03 17.60
N GLN A 64 10.93 -12.05 18.49
CA GLN A 64 10.66 -12.23 19.91
C GLN A 64 9.14 -12.27 20.17
N LYS A 65 8.73 -13.08 21.15
CA LYS A 65 7.33 -13.08 21.60
C LYS A 65 6.97 -11.67 22.09
N PHE A 66 5.81 -11.18 21.67
CA PHE A 66 5.27 -9.86 21.98
C PHE A 66 6.07 -8.67 21.45
N GLU A 67 7.02 -8.87 20.51
CA GLU A 67 7.73 -7.76 19.90
C GLU A 67 6.77 -6.87 19.08
N SER A 68 6.94 -5.55 19.17
CA SER A 68 6.13 -4.62 18.37
C SER A 68 6.30 -4.90 16.88
N PRO A 69 5.23 -4.81 16.06
CA PRO A 69 5.34 -4.97 14.62
C PRO A 69 6.42 -4.04 14.05
N PRO A 70 7.24 -4.50 13.08
CA PRO A 70 8.28 -3.66 12.52
C PRO A 70 7.63 -2.51 11.74
N ASP A 71 8.31 -1.37 11.67
CA ASP A 71 7.84 -0.24 10.87
C ASP A 71 7.71 -0.60 9.38
N ALA A 72 6.82 0.10 8.68
CA ALA A 72 6.59 -0.07 7.26
C ALA A 72 7.85 0.09 6.42
N GLY A 73 8.75 1.01 6.81
CA GLY A 73 10.05 1.15 6.14
C GLY A 73 10.89 -0.12 6.23
N ILE A 74 10.90 -0.78 7.41
CA ILE A 74 11.68 -2.00 7.65
C ILE A 74 11.12 -3.15 6.82
N LEU A 75 9.80 -3.29 6.78
CA LEU A 75 9.08 -4.36 6.06
C LEU A 75 9.21 -4.20 4.54
N LYS A 76 9.11 -2.97 4.02
CA LYS A 76 9.36 -2.67 2.60
C LYS A 76 10.81 -2.96 2.22
N ALA A 77 11.76 -2.59 3.06
CA ALA A 77 13.17 -2.87 2.80
C ALA A 77 13.49 -4.38 2.82
N PHE A 78 12.77 -5.18 3.63
CA PHE A 78 12.85 -6.65 3.59
C PHE A 78 12.31 -7.24 2.28
N LEU A 79 11.13 -6.80 1.81
CA LEU A 79 10.58 -7.26 0.53
C LEU A 79 11.50 -6.87 -0.64
N LYS A 80 12.08 -5.67 -0.60
CA LYS A 80 13.08 -5.24 -1.58
C LYS A 80 14.33 -6.12 -1.53
N TRP A 81 14.84 -6.43 -0.34
CA TRP A 81 16.00 -7.31 -0.17
C TRP A 81 15.75 -8.71 -0.75
N ILE A 82 14.57 -9.29 -0.53
CA ILE A 82 14.18 -10.55 -1.18
C ILE A 82 14.18 -10.39 -2.70
N PHE A 83 13.56 -9.33 -3.23
CA PHE A 83 13.48 -9.09 -4.67
C PHE A 83 14.86 -8.95 -5.33
N ASP A 84 15.72 -8.11 -4.75
CA ASP A 84 17.09 -7.86 -5.24
C ASP A 84 17.98 -9.12 -5.08
N GLY A 85 17.81 -9.88 -4.00
CA GLY A 85 18.61 -11.07 -3.70
C GLY A 85 18.16 -12.34 -4.43
N SER A 86 17.04 -12.30 -5.15
CA SER A 86 16.49 -13.47 -5.85
C SER A 86 16.91 -13.58 -7.32
N ILE A 87 18.03 -12.94 -7.71
CA ILE A 87 18.61 -13.08 -9.04
C ILE A 87 19.03 -14.54 -9.25
N GLY A 88 18.46 -15.21 -10.26
CA GLY A 88 19.04 -16.45 -10.80
C GLY A 88 18.32 -17.77 -10.54
N GLN A 89 16.99 -17.82 -10.39
CA GLN A 89 16.26 -19.11 -10.34
C GLN A 89 15.11 -19.26 -11.34
N ILE A 90 15.25 -18.71 -12.56
CA ILE A 90 14.55 -19.02 -13.84
C ILE A 90 14.29 -17.72 -14.64
N ASP A 91 14.06 -16.60 -13.96
CA ASP A 91 13.99 -15.23 -14.53
C ASP A 91 14.93 -14.28 -13.74
N GLU A 92 15.30 -13.12 -14.32
CA GLU A 92 16.17 -12.11 -13.68
C GLU A 92 15.62 -11.63 -12.32
N HIS A 93 14.29 -11.64 -12.13
CA HIS A 93 13.64 -11.22 -10.89
C HIS A 93 12.40 -12.05 -10.53
N VAL A 94 12.10 -12.12 -9.23
CA VAL A 94 10.88 -12.77 -8.72
C VAL A 94 9.62 -12.01 -9.18
N SER A 95 8.64 -12.74 -9.71
CA SER A 95 7.36 -12.14 -10.11
C SER A 95 6.63 -11.46 -8.94
N TYR A 96 5.85 -10.41 -9.24
CA TYR A 96 5.01 -9.73 -8.25
C TYR A 96 4.05 -10.70 -7.52
N LYS A 97 3.46 -11.66 -8.25
CA LYS A 97 2.57 -12.68 -7.67
C LYS A 97 3.30 -13.54 -6.64
N SER A 98 4.55 -13.92 -6.92
CA SER A 98 5.40 -14.66 -5.99
C SER A 98 5.76 -13.82 -4.76
N LEU A 99 6.12 -12.54 -4.95
CA LEU A 99 6.43 -11.62 -3.85
C LEU A 99 5.23 -11.41 -2.91
N LYS A 100 4.03 -11.19 -3.48
CA LYS A 100 2.78 -11.09 -2.72
C LYS A 100 2.46 -12.36 -1.93
N ASN A 101 2.66 -13.53 -2.54
CA ASN A 101 2.50 -14.82 -1.87
C ASN A 101 3.51 -15.04 -0.73
N MET A 102 4.73 -14.49 -0.86
CA MET A 102 5.74 -14.51 0.19
C MET A 102 5.36 -13.57 1.34
N TRP A 103 4.89 -12.36 1.03
CA TRP A 103 4.39 -11.39 2.01
C TRP A 103 3.29 -11.99 2.91
N TYR A 104 2.23 -12.56 2.34
CA TYR A 104 1.16 -13.17 3.14
C TYR A 104 1.65 -14.32 4.03
N SER A 105 2.64 -15.08 3.54
CA SER A 105 3.21 -16.17 4.31
C SER A 105 4.10 -15.67 5.44
N PHE A 106 4.82 -14.57 5.21
CA PHE A 106 5.60 -13.91 6.24
C PHE A 106 4.71 -13.30 7.31
N GLN A 107 3.67 -12.52 6.97
CA GLN A 107 2.73 -11.97 7.94
C GLN A 107 2.14 -13.06 8.83
N SER A 108 1.64 -14.14 8.21
CA SER A 108 1.08 -15.28 8.95
C SER A 108 2.10 -15.98 9.85
N ALA A 109 3.34 -16.13 9.37
CA ALA A 109 4.41 -16.75 10.14
C ALA A 109 4.86 -15.86 11.30
N TYR A 110 4.94 -14.55 11.07
CA TYR A 110 5.32 -13.54 12.06
C TYR A 110 4.33 -13.53 13.21
N THR A 111 3.03 -13.35 12.94
CA THR A 111 1.97 -13.37 13.96
C THR A 111 2.02 -14.62 14.82
N ARG A 112 2.33 -15.78 14.23
CA ARG A 112 2.41 -17.05 14.95
C ARG A 112 3.59 -17.16 15.92
N ILE A 113 4.65 -16.40 15.68
CA ILE A 113 5.87 -16.42 16.51
C ILE A 113 5.84 -15.27 17.52
N THR A 114 5.40 -14.08 17.10
CA THR A 114 5.47 -12.85 17.89
C THR A 114 4.16 -12.53 18.61
N TYR A 115 3.06 -13.20 18.24
CA TYR A 115 1.69 -12.94 18.72
C TYR A 115 1.15 -11.55 18.38
N ASN A 116 1.87 -10.79 17.55
CA ASN A 116 1.47 -9.48 17.08
C ASN A 116 1.21 -9.51 15.57
N GLU A 117 0.08 -8.95 15.16
CA GLU A 117 -0.27 -8.82 13.75
C GLU A 117 0.48 -7.66 13.10
N ILE A 118 1.07 -7.91 11.94
CA ILE A 118 1.57 -6.84 11.08
C ILE A 118 0.35 -6.18 10.43
N PRO A 119 0.13 -4.86 10.63
CA PRO A 119 -1.04 -4.20 10.06
C PRO A 119 -1.10 -4.37 8.54
N PRO A 120 -2.26 -4.73 7.96
CA PRO A 120 -2.39 -4.97 6.51
C PRO A 120 -1.93 -3.79 5.64
N ALA A 121 -2.10 -2.56 6.15
CA ALA A 121 -1.74 -1.32 5.48
C ALA A 121 -0.24 -1.13 5.23
N VAL A 122 0.62 -1.97 5.82
CA VAL A 122 2.07 -1.83 5.76
C VAL A 122 2.66 -2.37 4.44
N GLY A 123 1.99 -3.33 3.78
CA GLY A 123 2.47 -3.97 2.54
C GLY A 123 2.23 -3.16 1.26
N ASP A 124 1.68 -1.96 1.39
CA ASP A 124 0.96 -1.27 0.34
C ASP A 124 1.56 0.15 0.19
N ASP A 125 2.26 0.43 -0.92
CA ASP A 125 2.54 1.82 -1.34
C ASP A 125 1.24 2.42 -1.86
N VAL A 126 0.39 2.79 -0.91
CA VAL A 126 -0.99 3.17 -1.18
C VAL A 126 -1.19 4.64 -0.94
N LEU A 127 -1.56 5.33 -2.02
CA LEU A 127 -2.18 6.63 -1.92
C LEU A 127 -3.66 6.44 -1.59
N HIS A 128 -4.07 6.88 -0.41
CA HIS A 128 -5.48 6.93 -0.03
C HIS A 128 -6.11 8.24 -0.49
N VAL A 129 -7.01 8.17 -1.48
CA VAL A 129 -7.72 9.36 -1.98
C VAL A 129 -9.12 9.43 -1.40
N ARG A 130 -9.46 10.58 -0.82
CA ARG A 130 -10.79 10.89 -0.29
C ARG A 130 -11.66 11.55 -1.35
N PHE A 131 -12.78 10.92 -1.70
CA PHE A 131 -13.77 11.46 -2.62
C PHE A 131 -14.86 12.20 -1.84
N ARG A 132 -14.90 13.53 -1.96
CA ARG A 132 -15.87 14.42 -1.29
C ARG A 132 -17.12 14.73 -2.12
N TYR A 133 -17.06 14.67 -3.45
CA TYR A 133 -18.14 15.12 -4.34
C TYR A 133 -18.62 14.05 -5.33
N GLU A 134 -18.99 12.87 -4.83
CA GLU A 134 -19.50 11.78 -5.69
C GLU A 134 -20.87 12.13 -6.31
N LYS A 135 -21.05 11.77 -7.58
CA LYS A 135 -22.35 11.89 -8.26
C LYS A 135 -23.40 11.04 -7.52
N GLY A 136 -24.51 11.65 -7.13
CA GLY A 136 -25.62 10.98 -6.45
C GLY A 136 -25.54 10.98 -4.91
N LYS A 137 -24.47 11.53 -4.31
CA LYS A 137 -24.32 11.60 -2.83
C LYS A 137 -24.20 13.01 -2.26
N ARG A 138 -24.27 14.03 -3.12
CA ARG A 138 -23.93 15.45 -2.84
C ARG A 138 -24.73 16.16 -1.74
N ALA A 139 -25.80 15.57 -1.20
CA ALA A 139 -26.76 16.25 -0.32
C ALA A 139 -26.75 15.75 1.13
N SER A 140 -26.05 14.66 1.45
CA SER A 140 -26.01 14.05 2.80
C SER A 140 -24.62 14.13 3.46
N ASP A 141 -23.72 14.94 2.90
CA ASP A 141 -22.28 14.84 3.14
C ASP A 141 -21.81 15.67 4.33
N THR A 142 -22.70 16.12 5.22
CA THR A 142 -22.33 16.72 6.50
C THR A 142 -23.04 15.92 7.59
N LEU A 143 -22.26 15.22 8.41
CA LEU A 143 -22.74 14.55 9.62
C LEU A 143 -23.17 15.62 10.64
N GLU A 144 -23.96 15.23 11.65
CA GLU A 144 -24.46 16.16 12.68
C GLU A 144 -23.35 16.89 13.45
N ASP A 145 -22.14 16.33 13.44
CA ASP A 145 -20.92 16.90 14.03
C ASP A 145 -20.16 17.87 13.08
N GLY A 146 -20.67 18.14 11.88
CA GLY A 146 -20.03 18.98 10.88
C GLY A 146 -18.98 18.25 10.00
N SER A 147 -18.73 16.95 10.23
CA SER A 147 -17.74 16.19 9.47
C SER A 147 -18.30 15.69 8.12
N HIS A 148 -17.42 15.54 7.13
CA HIS A 148 -17.83 15.14 5.78
C HIS A 148 -17.84 13.62 5.59
N ARG A 149 -18.91 13.08 5.00
CA ARG A 149 -18.93 11.65 4.62
C ARG A 149 -18.08 11.45 3.35
N TYR A 150 -16.86 10.94 3.51
CA TYR A 150 -15.95 10.66 2.39
C TYR A 150 -15.89 9.16 2.07
N LYS A 151 -15.73 8.84 0.78
CA LYS A 151 -15.28 7.51 0.35
C LYS A 151 -13.77 7.54 0.19
N ILE A 152 -13.08 6.59 0.79
CA ILE A 152 -11.63 6.41 0.59
C ILE A 152 -11.41 5.34 -0.47
N ILE A 153 -10.58 5.63 -1.46
CA ILE A 153 -10.14 4.65 -2.46
C ILE A 153 -8.61 4.56 -2.42
N PRO A 154 -8.04 3.35 -2.24
CA PRO A 154 -6.62 3.13 -2.35
C PRO A 154 -6.18 3.07 -3.82
N PHE A 155 -5.13 3.81 -4.16
CA PHE A 155 -4.41 3.69 -5.42
C PHE A 155 -3.01 3.12 -5.17
N TYR A 156 -2.54 2.30 -6.11
CA TYR A 156 -1.23 1.65 -6.05
C TYR A 156 -0.29 2.27 -7.08
N GLU A 157 1.00 2.26 -6.76
CA GLU A 157 2.03 2.72 -7.67
C GLU A 157 2.18 1.77 -8.88
N ASP A 158 2.19 2.32 -10.09
CA ASP A 158 2.66 1.63 -11.30
C ASP A 158 4.04 2.15 -11.69
N THR A 159 5.06 1.41 -11.29
CA THR A 159 6.46 1.75 -11.56
C THR A 159 6.86 1.48 -13.01
N THR A 160 6.14 0.61 -13.73
CA THR A 160 6.44 0.23 -15.12
C THR A 160 6.01 1.29 -16.11
N ARG A 161 4.97 2.06 -15.77
CA ARG A 161 4.41 3.12 -16.63
C ARG A 161 4.12 4.35 -15.80
N ARG A 162 5.17 5.09 -15.45
CA ARG A 162 5.10 6.32 -14.64
C ARG A 162 4.06 7.33 -15.16
N GLY A 163 3.96 7.52 -16.48
CA GLY A 163 2.98 8.41 -17.10
C GLY A 163 1.52 7.95 -17.03
N ARG A 164 1.25 6.75 -16.49
CA ARG A 164 -0.11 6.23 -16.21
C ARG A 164 -0.32 5.95 -14.72
N CYS A 165 0.71 6.12 -13.91
CA CYS A 165 0.66 5.86 -12.49
C CYS A 165 -0.19 6.93 -11.81
N PRO A 166 -1.32 6.58 -11.15
CA PRO A 166 -2.15 7.55 -10.47
C PRO A 166 -1.37 8.29 -9.38
N ILE A 167 -0.51 7.58 -8.63
CA ILE A 167 0.31 8.17 -7.57
C ILE A 167 1.26 9.25 -8.15
N ALA A 168 1.91 8.97 -9.28
CA ALA A 168 2.78 9.95 -9.95
C ALA A 168 2.02 11.20 -10.39
N HIS A 169 0.79 11.05 -10.88
CA HIS A 169 -0.05 12.20 -11.24
C HIS A 169 -0.46 13.04 -10.02
N PHE A 170 -0.88 12.41 -8.91
CA PHE A 170 -1.22 13.14 -7.69
C PHE A 170 0.00 13.86 -7.10
N LEU A 171 1.18 13.24 -7.10
CA LEU A 171 2.41 13.89 -6.68
C LEU A 171 2.77 15.08 -7.59
N GLY A 172 2.63 14.92 -8.91
CA GLY A 172 2.85 16.01 -9.86
C GLY A 172 1.93 17.21 -9.63
N LEU A 173 0.65 16.97 -9.33
CA LEU A 173 -0.29 18.03 -8.94
C LEU A 173 0.13 18.68 -7.62
N ALA A 174 0.52 17.90 -6.62
CA ALA A 174 0.97 18.42 -5.33
C ALA A 174 2.23 19.29 -5.44
N PHE A 175 3.17 18.94 -6.32
CA PHE A 175 4.32 19.80 -6.61
C PHE A 175 3.91 21.09 -7.34
N ALA A 176 3.00 21.00 -8.32
CA ALA A 176 2.50 22.17 -9.03
C ALA A 176 1.74 23.16 -8.11
N ASP A 177 1.06 22.64 -7.08
CA ASP A 177 0.31 23.42 -6.11
C ASP A 177 1.13 23.87 -4.89
N ASP A 178 2.46 23.60 -4.89
CA ASP A 178 3.40 23.96 -3.82
C ASP A 178 2.93 23.46 -2.43
N ILE A 179 2.59 22.16 -2.37
CA ILE A 179 1.97 21.54 -1.20
C ILE A 179 2.98 21.22 -0.09
N PHE A 180 4.22 20.87 -0.46
CA PHE A 180 5.18 20.28 0.47
C PHE A 180 6.07 21.34 1.14
N GLU A 181 6.34 21.17 2.43
CA GLU A 181 7.31 21.99 3.17
C GLU A 181 8.74 21.64 2.76
N GLY A 182 9.60 22.66 2.69
CA GLY A 182 11.03 22.49 2.42
C GLY A 182 11.38 22.15 0.96
N ILE A 183 10.43 22.30 0.04
CA ILE A 183 10.63 22.11 -1.40
C ILE A 183 10.06 23.32 -2.12
N GLU A 184 10.93 24.25 -2.53
CA GLU A 184 10.53 25.51 -3.17
C GLU A 184 10.88 25.53 -4.65
N ASN A 185 11.90 24.78 -5.05
CA ASN A 185 12.43 24.80 -6.41
C ASN A 185 12.93 23.44 -6.89
N GLU A 186 13.30 23.38 -8.17
CA GLU A 186 13.80 22.15 -8.81
C GLU A 186 15.10 21.64 -8.17
N THR A 187 15.92 22.53 -7.62
CA THR A 187 17.17 22.16 -6.95
C THR A 187 16.87 21.34 -5.69
N ASP A 188 15.87 21.76 -4.91
CA ASP A 188 15.44 21.03 -3.72
C ASP A 188 14.96 19.62 -4.07
N LEU A 189 14.22 19.49 -5.18
CA LEU A 189 13.80 18.19 -5.72
C LEU A 189 14.97 17.28 -6.07
N ARG A 190 16.04 17.83 -6.65
CA ARG A 190 17.24 17.06 -7.00
C ARG A 190 18.02 16.59 -5.77
N HIS A 191 17.87 17.29 -4.65
CA HIS A 191 18.48 16.92 -3.37
C HIS A 191 17.59 16.01 -2.51
N LEU A 192 16.39 15.66 -2.98
CA LEU A 192 15.55 14.65 -2.34
C LEU A 192 16.19 13.28 -2.47
N HIS A 193 16.87 12.89 -1.40
CA HIS A 193 17.39 11.54 -1.24
C HIS A 193 16.80 10.94 0.04
N ALA A 194 16.37 9.69 -0.04
CA ALA A 194 16.07 8.93 1.16
C ALA A 194 17.34 8.93 2.05
N PRO A 195 17.22 9.24 3.36
CA PRO A 195 18.39 9.33 4.23
C PRO A 195 19.19 8.04 4.18
N ALA A 196 20.50 8.13 3.92
CA ALA A 196 21.38 6.96 3.84
C ALA A 196 21.49 6.20 5.18
N THR A 197 21.14 6.86 6.29
CA THR A 197 21.38 6.41 7.66
C THR A 197 20.16 5.86 8.39
N ASN A 198 18.96 5.91 7.79
CA ASN A 198 17.76 5.36 8.43
C ASN A 198 17.34 4.03 7.80
N THR A 199 16.91 3.11 8.66
CA THR A 199 16.41 1.75 8.38
C THR A 199 15.16 1.69 7.49
N SER A 200 14.65 2.85 7.10
CA SER A 200 13.53 3.09 6.20
C SER A 200 14.03 3.87 5.00
N LYS A 201 14.00 3.26 3.80
CA LYS A 201 14.22 3.97 2.52
C LYS A 201 12.99 4.80 2.12
N ALA A 202 12.30 5.40 3.08
CA ALA A 202 11.14 6.25 2.83
C ALA A 202 11.56 7.71 2.92
N LEU A 203 11.11 8.49 1.94
CA LEU A 203 11.22 9.93 1.97
C LEU A 203 9.90 10.48 2.54
N GLY A 204 9.98 11.07 3.73
CA GLY A 204 8.84 11.74 4.36
C GLY A 204 8.64 13.11 3.73
N PHE A 205 7.39 13.44 3.40
CA PHE A 205 7.00 14.78 2.98
C PHE A 205 6.03 15.36 4.00
N HIS A 206 6.28 16.60 4.40
CA HIS A 206 5.35 17.36 5.25
C HIS A 206 4.48 18.25 4.37
N ILE A 207 3.17 18.26 4.63
CA ILE A 207 2.21 19.10 3.92
C ILE A 207 2.11 20.44 4.66
N LYS A 208 2.20 21.56 3.94
CA LYS A 208 2.00 22.89 4.52
C LYS A 208 0.62 22.98 5.17
N PRO A 209 0.48 23.43 6.44
CA PRO A 209 -0.83 23.49 7.12
C PRO A 209 -1.91 24.25 6.35
N ALA A 210 -1.52 25.32 5.64
CA ALA A 210 -2.42 26.11 4.80
C ALA A 210 -3.02 25.34 3.60
N LYS A 211 -2.47 24.18 3.25
CA LYS A 211 -2.81 23.38 2.07
C LYS A 211 -3.59 22.10 2.39
N GLU A 212 -3.77 21.74 3.66
CA GLU A 212 -4.42 20.47 4.07
C GLU A 212 -5.84 20.30 3.55
N ASN A 213 -6.57 21.42 3.37
CA ASN A 213 -7.95 21.43 2.90
C ASN A 213 -8.09 21.78 1.41
N LEU A 214 -6.97 21.88 0.68
CA LEU A 214 -6.99 22.19 -0.74
C LEU A 214 -7.64 21.04 -1.53
N LEU A 215 -8.53 21.39 -2.45
CA LEU A 215 -9.14 20.41 -3.35
C LEU A 215 -8.17 20.08 -4.49
N VAL A 216 -8.03 18.80 -4.81
CA VAL A 216 -7.11 18.35 -5.88
C VAL A 216 -7.54 18.82 -7.27
N PHE A 217 -8.85 18.89 -7.54
CA PHE A 217 -9.37 19.36 -8.82
C PHE A 217 -10.23 20.60 -8.62
N LEU A 218 -9.61 21.75 -8.83
CA LEU A 218 -10.27 23.05 -8.73
C LEU A 218 -10.90 23.46 -10.05
N LYS A 219 -11.98 24.25 -9.96
CA LYS A 219 -12.73 24.73 -11.11
C LYS A 219 -11.94 25.82 -11.84
N CYS A 220 -11.84 25.69 -13.16
CA CYS A 220 -11.41 26.79 -14.03
C CYS A 220 -12.59 27.75 -14.25
N LEU A 221 -12.39 29.02 -13.89
CA LEU A 221 -13.36 30.09 -14.03
C LEU A 221 -13.41 30.60 -15.48
N SER A 222 -14.44 31.36 -15.83
CA SER A 222 -14.66 31.87 -17.19
C SER A 222 -13.56 32.81 -17.69
N ASN A 223 -12.86 33.49 -16.77
CA ASN A 223 -11.69 34.32 -17.05
C ASN A 223 -10.39 33.51 -17.22
N GLY A 224 -10.45 32.18 -17.15
CA GLY A 224 -9.30 31.29 -17.24
C GLY A 224 -8.53 31.08 -15.93
N SER A 225 -8.87 31.79 -14.85
CA SER A 225 -8.22 31.57 -13.54
C SER A 225 -8.75 30.30 -12.87
N ILE A 226 -7.97 29.73 -11.95
CA ILE A 226 -8.40 28.60 -11.12
C ILE A 226 -9.11 29.17 -9.88
N SER A 227 -10.22 28.57 -9.47
CA SER A 227 -10.92 28.93 -8.24
C SER A 227 -10.18 28.39 -7.03
N ASP A 228 -10.06 29.17 -5.96
CA ASP A 228 -9.40 28.72 -4.73
C ASP A 228 -10.27 27.79 -3.87
N THR A 229 -11.59 27.74 -4.14
CA THR A 229 -12.57 27.09 -3.25
C THR A 229 -13.53 26.16 -3.98
N GLN A 230 -13.79 26.38 -5.27
CA GLN A 230 -14.79 25.62 -6.00
C GLN A 230 -14.18 24.36 -6.62
N ALA A 231 -14.76 23.20 -6.30
CA ALA A 231 -14.43 21.94 -6.96
C ALA A 231 -14.78 21.98 -8.45
N MET A 232 -13.93 21.37 -9.28
CA MET A 232 -14.21 21.17 -10.69
C MET A 232 -15.46 20.31 -10.87
N THR A 233 -16.39 20.78 -11.71
CA THR A 233 -17.58 19.99 -12.02
C THR A 233 -17.31 19.01 -13.17
N TYR A 234 -18.11 17.95 -13.26
CA TYR A 234 -18.08 17.05 -14.42
C TYR A 234 -18.28 17.80 -15.76
N ARG A 235 -19.13 18.83 -15.76
CA ARG A 235 -19.37 19.66 -16.95
C ARG A 235 -18.10 20.40 -17.37
N ASP A 236 -17.36 20.93 -16.41
CA ASP A 236 -16.11 21.66 -16.67
C ASP A 236 -15.03 20.70 -17.18
N LEU A 237 -14.86 19.54 -16.53
CA LEU A 237 -13.97 18.48 -17.01
C LEU A 237 -14.31 18.05 -18.44
N ALA A 238 -15.58 17.79 -18.74
CA ALA A 238 -16.02 17.39 -20.08
C ALA A 238 -15.73 18.47 -21.14
N ARG A 239 -15.91 19.75 -20.78
CA ARG A 239 -15.58 20.88 -21.68
C ARG A 239 -14.08 20.98 -21.93
N GLN A 240 -13.27 20.91 -20.87
CA GLN A 240 -11.81 20.96 -20.97
C GLN A 240 -11.26 19.79 -21.79
N LEU A 241 -11.80 18.59 -21.57
CA LEU A 241 -11.41 17.39 -22.29
C LEU A 241 -11.75 17.48 -23.79
N ALA A 242 -12.93 18.00 -24.14
CA ALA A 242 -13.30 18.26 -25.52
C ALA A 242 -12.37 19.28 -26.18
N ALA A 243 -12.08 20.40 -25.50
CA ALA A 243 -11.17 21.41 -25.99
C ALA A 243 -9.74 20.88 -26.17
N LEU A 244 -9.27 20.03 -25.27
CA LEU A 244 -8.00 19.32 -25.40
C LEU A 244 -8.00 18.39 -26.63
N GLY A 245 -9.07 17.62 -26.83
CA GLY A 245 -9.23 16.77 -28.00
C GLY A 245 -9.11 17.54 -29.30
N TYR A 246 -9.82 18.67 -29.43
CA TYR A 246 -9.72 19.50 -30.63
C TYR A 246 -8.32 20.08 -30.85
N ARG A 247 -7.64 20.54 -29.79
CA ARG A 247 -6.25 21.03 -29.89
C ARG A 247 -5.26 19.93 -30.26
N ALA A 248 -5.52 18.70 -29.84
CA ALA A 248 -4.76 17.52 -30.24
C ALA A 248 -5.23 16.92 -31.58
N VAL A 249 -6.07 17.65 -32.33
CA VAL A 249 -6.51 17.30 -33.69
C VAL A 249 -7.33 15.99 -33.73
N PHE A 250 -7.98 15.63 -32.62
CA PHE A 250 -8.95 14.53 -32.65
C PHE A 250 -10.16 14.96 -33.49
N ARG A 251 -10.54 14.11 -34.45
CA ARG A 251 -11.71 14.32 -35.32
C ARG A 251 -13.01 14.37 -34.50
N ASP A 252 -13.12 13.46 -33.55
CA ASP A 252 -14.30 13.34 -32.71
C ASP A 252 -14.08 13.95 -31.32
N GLN A 253 -15.16 14.46 -30.75
CA GLN A 253 -15.13 15.05 -29.42
C GLN A 253 -14.68 14.01 -28.38
N LEU A 254 -13.58 14.29 -27.69
CA LEU A 254 -13.11 13.47 -26.59
C LEU A 254 -14.08 13.56 -25.41
N ARG A 255 -14.74 12.45 -25.06
CA ARG A 255 -15.69 12.35 -23.94
C ARG A 255 -15.11 11.51 -22.81
N THR A 256 -15.38 11.89 -21.57
CA THR A 256 -15.04 11.11 -20.37
C THR A 256 -15.62 9.69 -20.41
N TYR A 257 -16.78 9.53 -21.04
CA TYR A 257 -17.39 8.21 -21.29
C TYR A 257 -16.53 7.32 -22.19
N ASN A 258 -15.94 7.88 -23.26
CA ASN A 258 -15.09 7.13 -24.20
C ASN A 258 -13.85 6.59 -23.48
N ILE A 259 -13.25 7.42 -22.61
CA ILE A 259 -12.11 7.02 -21.78
C ILE A 259 -12.54 5.90 -20.81
N ARG A 260 -13.62 6.11 -20.06
CA ARG A 260 -14.11 5.12 -19.08
C ARG A 260 -14.40 3.76 -19.73
N ARG A 261 -15.04 3.77 -20.91
CA ARG A 261 -15.38 2.54 -21.64
C ARG A 261 -14.16 1.90 -22.28
N GLY A 262 -13.26 2.68 -22.85
CA GLY A 262 -11.98 2.19 -23.38
C GLY A 262 -11.14 1.50 -22.31
N THR A 263 -11.08 2.06 -21.10
CA THR A 263 -10.40 1.43 -19.96
C THR A 263 -11.08 0.13 -19.52
N ALA A 264 -12.42 0.10 -19.48
CA ALA A 264 -13.16 -1.12 -19.13
C ALA A 264 -12.94 -2.25 -20.15
N ASN A 265 -12.95 -1.91 -21.44
CA ASN A 265 -12.69 -2.84 -22.54
C ASN A 265 -11.25 -3.37 -22.51
N ALA A 266 -10.26 -2.48 -22.31
CA ALA A 266 -8.85 -2.88 -22.21
C ALA A 266 -8.56 -3.74 -20.97
N ALA A 267 -9.26 -3.52 -19.86
CA ALA A 267 -9.16 -4.37 -18.67
C ALA A 267 -9.85 -5.73 -18.83
N GLY A 268 -10.86 -5.82 -19.71
CA GLY A 268 -11.58 -7.04 -20.03
C GLY A 268 -10.98 -7.91 -21.14
N GLY A 269 -9.88 -7.49 -21.76
CA GLY A 269 -9.24 -8.22 -22.87
C GLY A 269 -9.94 -8.08 -24.23
N ASP A 270 -11.13 -7.51 -24.28
CA ASP A 270 -11.84 -7.19 -25.53
C ASP A 270 -11.45 -5.81 -26.03
N VAL A 271 -10.36 -5.73 -26.80
CA VAL A 271 -10.12 -4.55 -27.66
C VAL A 271 -11.02 -4.67 -28.90
N SER A 272 -12.34 -4.57 -28.70
CA SER A 272 -13.25 -4.21 -29.78
C SER A 272 -13.52 -2.71 -29.70
N ILE A 273 -13.06 -1.99 -30.73
CA ILE A 273 -13.50 -0.63 -31.00
C ILE A 273 -14.99 -0.74 -31.30
N SER A 274 -15.83 -0.30 -30.36
CA SER A 274 -17.28 -0.38 -30.50
C SER A 274 -17.72 0.41 -31.74
N SER A 275 -18.33 -0.30 -32.68
CA SER A 275 -18.90 0.16 -33.95
C SER A 275 -20.10 1.11 -33.83
N ASN A 276 -20.40 1.64 -32.63
CA ASN A 276 -21.49 2.59 -32.41
C ASN A 276 -20.94 4.02 -32.25
N GLN A 277 -20.19 4.46 -33.25
CA GLN A 277 -19.84 5.87 -33.47
C GLN A 277 -20.35 6.29 -34.84
N TYR A 278 -21.65 6.58 -34.90
CA TYR A 278 -22.25 7.57 -35.79
C TYR A 278 -23.15 8.47 -34.94
#